data_AF-A0A9D5W2S1-F1
#
_entry.id   AF-A0A9D5W2S1-F1
#
_cell.length_a   1.000
_cell.length_b   1.000
_cell.length_c   1.000
_cell.angle_alpha   90.00
_cell.angle_beta   90.00
_cell.angle_gamma   90.00
#
_symmetry.space_group_name_H-M   'P 1'
#
loop_
_entity.id
_entity.type
_entity.pdbx_description
1 polymer ?
#
loop_
_entity_poly.entity_id
_entity_poly.type
_entity_poly.pdbx_seq_one_letter_code
_entity_poly.pdbx_strand_id
1 'polypeptide(L)' 'IIKALKEQNYVQNKTAKALGITQRQLGYRIKKYGVALK' A
#
# COMPACT_ATOMS: atom_id res chain seq x y z
N ILE A 1 2.32 -3.39 5.62
CA ILE A 1 2.18 -2.63 4.35
C ILE A 1 3.07 -3.21 3.25
N ILE A 2 4.39 -3.32 3.45
CA ILE A 2 5.30 -3.92 2.45
C ILE A 2 4.87 -5.34 2.07
N LYS A 3 4.51 -6.19 3.05
CA LYS A 3 3.96 -7.54 2.80
C LYS A 3 2.72 -7.50 1.90
N ALA A 4 1.70 -6.71 2.28
CA ALA A 4 0.47 -6.56 1.49
C ALA A 4 0.73 -5.97 0.09
N LEU A 5 1.68 -5.03 -0.05
CA LEU A 5 2.11 -4.54 -1.36
C LEU A 5 2.72 -5.66 -2.19
N LYS A 6 3.63 -6.47 -1.63
CA LYS A 6 4.22 -7.62 -2.34
C LYS A 6 3.17 -8.65 -2.76
N GLU A 7 2.28 -9.03 -1.85
CA GLU A 7 1.19 -9.97 -2.12
C GLU A 7 0.22 -9.48 -3.20
N GLN A 8 0.08 -8.17 -3.35
CA GLN A 8 -0.80 -7.53 -4.33
C GLN A 8 -0.04 -6.96 -5.54
N ASN A 9 1.20 -7.40 -5.79
CA ASN A 9 2.05 -6.94 -6.90
C ASN A 9 2.16 -5.40 -6.99
N TYR A 10 2.32 -4.75 -5.84
CA TYR A 10 2.40 -3.29 -5.66
C TYR A 10 1.19 -2.50 -6.18
N VAL A 11 0.09 -3.19 -6.49
CA VAL A 11 -1.17 -2.54 -6.90
C VAL A 11 -1.81 -1.88 -5.68
N GLN A 12 -1.69 -0.56 -5.59
CA GLN A 12 -2.16 0.21 -4.44
C GLN A 12 -3.66 0.04 -4.17
N ASN A 13 -4.49 -0.04 -5.22
CA ASN A 13 -5.93 -0.22 -5.06
C ASN A 13 -6.26 -1.57 -4.39
N LYS A 14 -5.66 -2.67 -4.88
CA LYS A 14 -5.81 -4.00 -4.30
C LYS A 14 -5.24 -4.06 -2.89
N THR A 15 -4.10 -3.41 -2.65
CA THR A 15 -3.47 -3.31 -1.33
C THR A 15 -4.34 -2.56 -0.33
N ALA A 16 -4.93 -1.43 -0.73
CA ALA A 16 -5.81 -0.64 0.12
C ALA A 16 -7.06 -1.44 0.51
N LYS A 17 -7.68 -2.13 -0.46
CA LYS A 17 -8.80 -3.05 -0.22
C LYS A 17 -8.42 -4.20 0.71
N ALA A 18 -7.29 -4.86 0.46
CA ALA A 18 -6.81 -5.98 1.28
C ALA A 18 -6.49 -5.56 2.73
N LEU A 19 -6.07 -4.32 2.93
CA LEU A 19 -5.78 -3.75 4.25
C LEU A 19 -7.01 -3.10 4.91
N GLY A 20 -8.17 -3.05 4.25
CA GLY A 20 -9.39 -2.42 4.79
C GLY A 20 -9.24 -0.90 5.01
N ILE A 21 -8.42 -0.22 4.22
CA ILE A 21 -8.11 1.22 4.37
C ILE A 21 -8.36 1.97 3.07
N THR A 22 -8.45 3.29 3.15
CA THR A 22 -8.54 4.11 1.94
C THR A 22 -7.18 4.23 1.24
N GLN A 23 -7.20 4.46 -0.08
CA GLN A 23 -5.97 4.72 -0.83
C GLN A 23 -5.19 5.92 -0.27
N ARG A 24 -5.87 6.95 0.24
CA ARG A 24 -5.23 8.10 0.89
C ARG A 24 -4.43 7.71 2.13
N GLN A 25 -5.02 6.87 2.98
CA GLN A 25 -4.33 6.36 4.16
C GLN A 25 -3.16 5.42 3.78
N LEU A 26 -3.31 4.64 2.71
CA LEU A 26 -2.22 3.84 2.16
C LEU A 26 -1.08 4.73 1.67
N GLY A 27 -1.38 5.77 0.89
CA GLY A 27 -0.41 6.74 0.38
C GLY A 27 0.35 7.47 1.49
N TYR A 28 -0.36 7.90 2.55
CA TYR A 28 0.29 8.50 3.72
C TYR A 28 1.32 7.56 4.35
N ARG A 29 0.97 6.28 4.50
CA ARG A 29 1.88 5.30 5.07
C ARG A 29 3.03 4.95 4.13
N ILE A 30 2.79 4.85 2.82
CA ILE A 30 3.85 4.67 1.81
C ILE A 30 4.88 5.80 1.92
N LYS A 31 4.43 7.06 2.01
CA LYS A 31 5.29 8.22 2.22
C LYS A 31 6.00 8.19 3.58
N LYS A 32 5.27 7.88 4.66
CA LYS A 32 5.83 7.80 6.02
C LYS A 32 6.92 6.74 6.15
N TYR A 33 6.77 5.60 5.48
CA TYR A 33 7.71 4.48 5.56
C TYR A 33 8.71 4.42 4.40
N GLY A 34 8.73 5.42 3.50
CA GLY A 34 9.66 5.47 2.38
C GLY A 34 9.55 4.26 1.44
N VAL A 35 8.35 3.70 1.27
CA VAL A 35 8.18 2.50 0.44
C VAL A 35 8.27 2.90 -1.02
N ALA A 36 9.35 2.50 -1.70
CA ALA A 36 9.47 2.65 -3.15
C ALA A 36 8.43 1.75 -3.82
N LEU A 37 7.45 2.38 -4.46
CA LEU A 37 6.56 1.71 -5.38
C LEU A 37 7.34 1.49 -6.68
N LYS A 38 7.45 0.23 -7.11
CA LYS A 38 8.14 -0.17 -8.33
C LYS A 38 7.15 -0.24 -9.48
#